data_AF-A0A936PRK0-F1
#
_entry.id   AF-A0A936PRK0-F1
#
_cell.length_a   1.000
_cell.length_b   1.000
_cell.length_c   1.000
_cell.angle_alpha   90.00
_cell.angle_beta   90.00
_cell.angle_gamma   90.00
#
_symmetry.space_group_name_H-M   'P 1'
#
loop_
_entity.id
_entity.type
_entity.pdbx_description
1 polymer ?
#
loop_
_entity_poly.entity_id
_entity_poly.type
_entity_poly.pdbx_seq_one_letter_code
_entity_poly.pdbx_strand_id
1 'polypeptide(L)'
;MYALDAGWSLDAVNEALGAERLRWGDEVATAKDDTWTWSYTSLIVSTDDGELSLLPGDVANITLDGVPWRLVVVAAYARENVPNAEMPGCPVLDDVLSYELLRLETSGEDDVLIRPEGLDPASAGCL
;
A
#
# COMPACT_ATOMS: atom_id res chain seq x y z
N MET A 1 1.73 15.71 16.01
CA MET A 1 0.55 15.65 15.10
C MET A 1 0.86 14.60 14.06
N TYR A 2 0.12 13.48 14.05
CA TYR A 2 0.35 12.38 13.12
C TYR A 2 -0.24 12.75 11.76
N ALA A 3 0.57 12.68 10.71
CA ALA A 3 0.07 12.65 9.34
C ALA A 3 -0.19 11.18 9.01
N LEU A 4 -1.45 10.86 8.71
CA LEU A 4 -1.87 9.57 8.18
C LEU A 4 -2.15 9.79 6.70
N ASP A 5 -1.41 9.09 5.84
CA ASP A 5 -1.73 9.00 4.42
C ASP A 5 -2.16 7.56 4.12
N ALA A 6 -3.34 7.42 3.53
CA ALA A 6 -3.92 6.16 3.11
C ALA A 6 -4.21 6.28 1.61
N GLY A 7 -3.31 5.70 0.80
CA GLY A 7 -3.35 5.82 -0.65
C GLY A 7 -3.83 4.54 -1.31
N TRP A 8 -4.58 4.67 -2.41
CA TRP A 8 -4.93 3.56 -3.33
C TRP A 8 -4.17 3.65 -4.67
N SER A 9 -3.27 4.63 -4.79
CA SER A 9 -2.56 4.93 -6.02
C SER A 9 -1.11 5.35 -5.71
N LEU A 10 -0.16 4.70 -6.37
CA LEU A 10 1.26 5.07 -6.34
C LEU A 10 1.46 6.54 -6.71
N ASP A 11 0.70 7.04 -7.68
CA ASP A 11 0.86 8.39 -8.21
C ASP A 11 0.55 9.45 -7.14
N ALA A 12 -0.54 9.26 -6.38
CA ALA A 12 -0.96 10.21 -5.36
C ALA A 12 0.08 10.38 -4.25
N VAL A 13 0.78 9.31 -3.89
CA VAL A 13 1.78 9.38 -2.82
C VAL A 13 3.15 9.72 -3.32
N ASN A 14 3.51 9.34 -4.55
CA ASN A 14 4.71 9.90 -5.18
C ASN A 14 4.54 11.42 -5.41
N GLU A 15 3.33 11.91 -5.64
CA GLU A 15 3.04 13.36 -5.64
C GLU A 15 3.21 13.98 -4.24
N ALA A 16 2.71 13.32 -3.19
CA ALA A 16 2.78 13.82 -1.82
C ALA A 16 4.20 13.78 -1.21
N LEU A 17 4.99 12.74 -1.50
CA LEU A 17 6.31 12.49 -0.91
C LEU A 17 7.48 12.93 -1.80
N GLY A 18 7.20 13.40 -3.02
CA GLY A 18 8.23 13.62 -4.03
C GLY A 18 8.51 12.35 -4.85
N ALA A 19 8.92 12.54 -6.11
CA ALA A 19 8.84 11.51 -7.14
C ALA A 19 9.59 10.21 -6.82
N GLU A 20 8.95 9.09 -7.19
CA GLU A 20 9.44 7.69 -7.21
C GLU A 20 9.87 7.09 -5.85
N ARG A 21 9.27 7.54 -4.75
CA ARG A 21 9.48 6.94 -3.43
C ARG A 21 8.87 5.55 -3.30
N LEU A 22 7.77 5.29 -4.01
CA LEU A 22 7.11 3.99 -4.04
C LEU A 22 6.97 3.50 -5.48
N ARG A 23 7.18 2.20 -5.69
CA ARG A 23 6.93 1.52 -6.97
C ARG A 23 6.56 0.07 -6.76
N TRP A 24 5.89 -0.52 -7.74
CA TRP A 24 5.69 -1.96 -7.78
C TRP A 24 7.04 -2.70 -7.83
N GLY A 25 7.11 -3.80 -7.07
CA GLY A 25 8.20 -4.74 -7.09
C GLY A 25 7.88 -5.97 -7.92
N ASP A 26 8.57 -7.06 -7.61
CA ASP A 26 8.43 -8.32 -8.34
C ASP A 26 7.11 -9.01 -7.97
N GLU A 27 6.59 -9.83 -8.89
CA GLU A 27 5.52 -10.78 -8.58
C GLU A 27 6.05 -11.83 -7.60
N VAL A 28 5.33 -12.04 -6.50
CA VAL A 28 5.71 -12.96 -5.43
C VAL A 28 4.79 -14.18 -5.35
N ALA A 29 3.56 -14.04 -5.84
CA ALA A 29 2.60 -15.13 -5.92
C ALA A 29 1.55 -14.84 -6.98
N THR A 30 0.98 -15.92 -7.53
CA THR A 30 -0.19 -15.85 -8.39
C THR A 30 -1.29 -16.74 -7.84
N ALA A 31 -2.52 -16.25 -7.80
CA ALA A 31 -3.72 -17.04 -7.51
C ALA A 31 -4.69 -16.94 -8.69
N LYS A 32 -5.50 -17.98 -8.89
CA LYS A 32 -6.51 -17.98 -9.94
C LYS A 32 -7.83 -18.50 -9.39
N ASP A 33 -8.90 -17.78 -9.69
CA ASP A 33 -10.27 -18.23 -9.49
C ASP A 33 -11.03 -18.32 -10.83
N ASP A 34 -12.34 -18.53 -10.77
CA ASP A 34 -13.18 -18.69 -11.96
C ASP A 34 -13.31 -17.41 -12.80
N THR A 35 -12.98 -16.26 -12.22
CA THR A 35 -13.19 -14.92 -12.78
C THR A 35 -11.86 -14.20 -13.03
N TRP A 36 -10.88 -14.36 -12.15
CA TRP A 36 -9.66 -13.56 -12.11
C TRP A 36 -8.39 -14.40 -11.96
N THR A 37 -7.32 -13.93 -12.60
CA THR A 37 -5.95 -14.25 -12.21
C THR A 37 -5.43 -13.07 -11.40
N TRP A 38 -4.97 -13.32 -10.18
CA TRP A 38 -4.43 -12.35 -9.26
C TRP A 38 -2.91 -12.51 -9.22
N SER A 39 -2.18 -11.44 -9.52
CA SER A 39 -0.72 -11.37 -9.39
C SER A 39 -0.40 -10.52 -8.17
N TYR A 40 0.03 -11.16 -7.09
CA TYR A 40 0.49 -10.48 -5.89
C TYR A 40 1.93 -10.01 -6.09
N THR A 41 2.19 -8.76 -5.77
CA THR A 41 3.50 -8.12 -5.98
C THR A 41 4.03 -7.58 -4.67
N SER A 42 5.35 -7.40 -4.58
CA SER A 42 5.91 -6.59 -3.50
C SER A 42 5.77 -5.10 -3.80
N LEU A 43 5.88 -4.29 -2.76
CA LEU A 43 6.04 -2.84 -2.83
C LEU A 43 7.52 -2.51 -2.60
N ILE A 44 8.13 -1.75 -3.50
CA ILE A 44 9.48 -1.22 -3.30
C ILE A 44 9.38 0.22 -2.81
N VAL A 45 10.14 0.52 -1.75
CA VAL A 45 10.19 1.83 -1.11
C VAL A 45 11.62 2.34 -1.09
N SER A 46 11.85 3.51 -1.66
CA SER A 46 13.15 4.20 -1.68
C SER A 46 13.33 5.03 -0.42
N THR A 47 14.03 4.48 0.57
CA THR A 47 14.29 5.12 1.87
C THR A 47 15.67 5.79 1.91
N ASP A 48 15.93 6.55 2.97
CA ASP A 48 17.26 7.14 3.21
C ASP A 48 18.35 6.07 3.42
N ASP A 49 17.96 4.88 3.89
CA ASP A 49 18.86 3.74 4.15
C ASP A 49 18.98 2.79 2.94
N GLY A 50 18.26 3.06 1.85
CA GLY A 50 18.23 2.26 0.63
C GLY A 50 16.83 1.76 0.26
N GLU A 51 16.74 0.92 -0.76
CA GLU A 51 15.49 0.30 -1.19
C GLU A 51 15.06 -0.82 -0.24
N LEU A 52 13.77 -0.85 0.09
CA LEU A 52 13.13 -1.90 0.88
C LEU A 52 12.02 -2.55 0.07
N SER A 53 11.98 -3.88 0.03
CA SER A 53 10.90 -4.65 -0.59
C SER A 53 9.97 -5.17 0.50
N LEU A 54 8.68 -4.87 0.40
CA LEU A 54 7.66 -5.20 1.38
C LEU A 54 6.53 -5.99 0.73
N LEU A 55 6.04 -7.01 1.42
CA LEU A 55 4.90 -7.81 1.03
C LEU A 55 3.60 -7.26 1.65
N PRO A 56 2.43 -7.61 1.09
CA PRO A 56 1.16 -7.38 1.77
C PRO A 56 1.17 -7.98 3.19
N GLY A 57 0.81 -7.16 4.18
CA GLY A 57 0.86 -7.48 5.60
C GLY A 57 2.12 -7.02 6.33
N ASP A 58 3.19 -6.65 5.59
CA ASP A 58 4.42 -6.19 6.22
C ASP A 58 4.26 -4.81 6.86
N VAL A 59 4.97 -4.62 7.97
CA VAL A 59 5.12 -3.36 8.67
C VAL A 59 6.60 -3.01 8.73
N ALA A 60 6.95 -1.79 8.35
CA ALA A 60 8.32 -1.29 8.38
C ALA A 60 8.41 0.10 9.01
N ASN A 61 9.43 0.30 9.84
CA ASN A 61 9.85 1.65 10.24
C ASN A 61 10.92 2.12 9.27
N ILE A 62 10.67 3.23 8.57
CA ILE A 62 11.53 3.77 7.51
C ILE A 62 11.88 5.22 7.80
N THR A 63 12.98 5.70 7.21
CA THR A 63 13.35 7.13 7.25
C THR A 63 13.23 7.71 5.85
N LEU A 64 12.51 8.83 5.73
CA LEU A 64 12.36 9.59 4.49
C LEU A 64 12.73 11.04 4.75
N ASP A 65 13.78 11.53 4.10
CA ASP A 65 14.29 12.90 4.23
C ASP A 65 14.59 13.29 5.69
N GLY A 66 15.16 12.34 6.45
CA GLY A 66 15.49 12.48 7.87
C GLY A 66 14.29 12.42 8.81
N VAL A 67 13.09 12.13 8.31
CA VAL A 67 11.85 12.00 9.10
C VAL A 67 11.51 10.53 9.28
N PRO A 68 11.26 10.05 10.52
CA PRO A 68 10.85 8.67 10.74
C PRO A 68 9.38 8.47 10.40
N TRP A 69 9.08 7.36 9.73
CA TRP A 69 7.74 6.92 9.34
C TRP A 69 7.54 5.45 9.69
N ARG A 70 6.29 5.06 9.93
CA ARG A 70 5.84 3.67 9.91
C ARG A 70 5.00 3.44 8.66
N LEU A 71 5.39 2.44 7.88
CA LEU A 71 4.69 2.00 6.68
C LEU A 71 4.05 0.64 6.96
N VAL A 72 2.76 0.52 6.66
CA VAL A 72 2.02 -0.75 6.67
C VAL A 72 1.53 -1.03 5.27
N VAL A 73 1.93 -2.16 4.67
CA VAL A 73 1.40 -2.57 3.37
C VAL A 73 0.15 -3.41 3.59
N VAL A 74 -1.00 -2.92 3.13
CA VAL A 74 -2.29 -3.61 3.31
C VAL A 74 -2.56 -4.57 2.16
N ALA A 75 -2.34 -4.13 0.92
CA ALA A 75 -2.53 -4.93 -0.28
C ALA A 75 -1.61 -4.46 -1.41
N ALA A 76 -1.12 -5.39 -2.22
CA ALA A 76 -0.35 -5.11 -3.43
C ALA A 76 -0.61 -6.24 -4.43
N TYR A 77 -1.51 -6.02 -5.37
CA TYR A 77 -1.82 -6.98 -6.42
C TYR A 77 -2.35 -6.32 -7.70
N ALA A 78 -2.12 -6.99 -8.82
CA ALA A 78 -2.78 -6.77 -10.08
C ALA A 78 -3.80 -7.90 -10.32
N ARG A 79 -4.83 -7.65 -11.14
CA ARG A 79 -5.68 -8.74 -11.63
C ARG A 79 -5.95 -8.67 -13.13
N GLU A 80 -6.09 -9.84 -13.71
CA GLU A 80 -6.44 -10.02 -15.11
C GLU A 80 -7.71 -10.87 -15.23
N ASN A 81 -8.62 -10.47 -16.12
CA ASN A 81 -9.82 -11.27 -16.43
C ASN A 81 -9.42 -12.64 -16.98
N VAL A 82 -10.03 -13.69 -16.44
CA VAL A 82 -10.00 -15.00 -17.11
C VAL A 82 -10.84 -14.91 -18.39
N PRO A 83 -10.38 -15.50 -19.51
CA PRO A 83 -11.15 -15.48 -20.75
C PRO A 83 -12.59 -15.96 -20.53
N ASN A 84 -13.56 -15.12 -20.95
CA ASN A 84 -15.02 -15.34 -20.84
C ASN A 84 -15.66 -15.09 -19.46
N ALA A 85 -14.96 -14.46 -18.50
CA ALA A 85 -15.59 -14.02 -17.27
C ALA A 85 -16.55 -12.83 -17.49
N GLU A 86 -17.73 -12.86 -16.88
CA GLU A 86 -18.63 -11.69 -16.85
C GLU A 86 -18.12 -10.68 -15.81
N MET A 87 -17.82 -9.46 -16.22
CA MET A 87 -17.42 -8.39 -15.31
C MET A 87 -18.61 -7.95 -14.45
N PRO A 88 -18.52 -7.98 -13.10
CA PRO A 88 -19.52 -7.33 -12.25
C PRO A 88 -19.49 -5.82 -12.51
N GLY A 89 -20.67 -5.19 -12.54
CA GLY A 89 -20.89 -3.80 -13.01
C GLY A 89 -20.27 -2.66 -12.18
N CYS A 90 -19.27 -2.93 -11.33
CA CYS A 90 -18.45 -1.89 -10.73
C CYS A 90 -17.24 -1.60 -11.63
N PRO A 91 -16.74 -0.36 -11.70
CA PRO A 91 -15.40 -0.11 -12.24
C PRO A 91 -14.40 -0.72 -11.26
N VAL A 92 -14.10 -1.99 -11.49
CA VAL A 92 -13.23 -2.77 -10.62
C VAL A 92 -11.79 -2.28 -10.90
N LEU A 93 -11.15 -1.61 -9.94
CA LEU A 93 -9.76 -1.11 -10.06
C LEU A 93 -8.80 -2.25 -10.45
N ASP A 94 -8.30 -2.25 -11.69
CA ASP A 94 -7.53 -3.36 -12.27
C ASP A 94 -6.28 -3.72 -11.44
N ASP A 95 -5.66 -2.71 -10.82
CA ASP A 95 -4.55 -2.86 -9.89
C ASP A 95 -4.87 -2.20 -8.55
N VAL A 96 -4.52 -2.85 -7.44
CA VAL A 96 -4.74 -2.33 -6.09
C VAL A 96 -3.44 -2.34 -5.31
N LEU A 97 -2.96 -1.13 -5.00
CA LEU A 97 -1.97 -0.89 -3.96
C LEU A 97 -2.65 -0.16 -2.81
N SER A 98 -2.58 -0.73 -1.61
CA SER A 98 -3.10 -0.11 -0.39
C SER A 98 -2.06 -0.18 0.72
N TYR A 99 -1.84 0.94 1.39
CA TYR A 99 -0.92 1.06 2.52
C TYR A 99 -1.30 2.21 3.43
N GLU A 100 -0.69 2.25 4.60
CA GLU A 100 -0.75 3.37 5.55
C GLU A 100 0.67 3.88 5.82
N LEU A 101 0.89 5.19 5.66
CA LEU A 101 2.09 5.87 6.16
C LEU A 101 1.73 6.72 7.38
N LEU A 102 2.45 6.49 8.48
CA LEU A 102 2.33 7.23 9.71
C LEU A 102 3.63 7.93 10.06
N ARG A 103 3.61 9.26 10.09
CA ARG A 103 4.76 10.03 10.55
C ARG A 103 4.97 9.83 12.05
N LEU A 104 6.18 9.48 12.45
CA LEU A 104 6.56 9.30 13.85
C LEU A 104 7.26 10.56 14.40
N GLU A 105 7.12 10.82 15.70
CA GLU A 105 7.85 11.91 16.37
C GLU A 105 9.27 11.49 16.75
N THR A 106 9.48 10.20 17.00
CA THR A 106 10.79 9.57 17.27
C THR A 106 10.80 8.17 16.66
N SER A 107 11.96 7.67 16.23
CA SER A 107 12.13 6.25 15.94
C SER A 107 11.97 5.46 17.25
N GLY A 108 11.01 4.54 17.29
CA GLY A 108 10.67 3.78 18.50
C GLY A 108 10.04 2.44 18.15
N GLU A 109 10.07 1.50 19.11
CA GLU A 109 9.54 0.14 18.97
C GLU A 109 8.02 0.12 18.68
N ASP A 110 7.50 -1.08 18.39
CA ASP A 110 6.13 -1.37 17.96
C ASP A 110 5.06 -0.97 19.00
N ASP A 111 4.84 0.32 19.19
CA ASP A 111 3.71 0.81 19.96
C ASP A 111 2.42 0.55 19.18
N VAL A 112 1.39 0.12 19.90
CA VAL A 112 0.02 0.02 19.38
C VAL A 112 -0.45 1.42 19.00
N LEU A 113 -0.63 1.64 17.70
CA LEU A 113 -1.17 2.89 17.18
C LEU A 113 -2.66 2.96 17.47
N ILE A 114 -3.05 3.86 18.38
CA ILE A 114 -4.46 4.16 18.64
C ILE A 114 -4.92 5.19 17.61
N ARG A 115 -5.93 4.85 16.80
CA ARG A 115 -6.55 5.78 15.87
C ARG A 115 -7.16 6.96 16.64
N PRO A 116 -6.88 8.22 16.26
CA PRO A 116 -7.53 9.39 16.86
C PRO A 116 -9.05 9.29 16.81
N GLU A 117 -9.74 9.76 17.85
CA GLU A 117 -11.20 9.81 17.87
C GLU A 117 -11.74 10.65 16.70
N GLY A 118 -12.78 10.14 16.03
CA GLY A 118 -13.47 10.85 14.94
C GLY A 118 -12.89 10.63 13.54
N LEU A 119 -11.87 9.77 13.38
CA LEU A 119 -11.40 9.32 12.06
C LEU A 119 -12.03 7.97 11.69
N ASP A 120 -12.68 7.92 10.53
CA ASP A 120 -13.21 6.67 9.98
C ASP A 120 -12.08 5.75 9.49
N PRO A 121 -12.26 4.41 9.56
CA PRO A 121 -11.36 3.49 8.88
C PRO A 121 -11.31 3.80 7.38
N ALA A 122 -10.12 3.70 6.78
CA ALA A 122 -10.04 3.59 5.32
C ALA A 122 -10.82 2.35 4.88
N SER A 123 -11.82 2.53 4.03
CA SER A 123 -12.64 1.44 3.49
C SER A 123 -12.36 1.27 2.00
N ALA A 124 -11.70 0.18 1.61
CA ALA A 124 -11.59 -0.20 0.21
C ALA A 124 -12.92 -0.84 -0.26
N GLY A 125 -13.67 -0.16 -1.13
CA GLY A 125 -14.89 -0.70 -1.72
C GLY A 125 -15.74 0.33 -2.47
N CYS A 126 -16.51 -0.14 -3.46
CA CYS A 126 -17.65 0.60 -3.99
C CYS A 126 -18.79 0.54 -2.95
N LEU A 127 -19.22 1.70 -2.44
CA LEU A 127 -20.45 1.83 -1.65
C LEU A 127 -21.69 1.87 -2.56
#